data_AF-A0AAV4K9T7-F1
#
_entry.id   AF-A0AAV4K9T7-F1
#
_cell.length_a   1.000
_cell.length_b   1.000
_cell.length_c   1.000
_cell.angle_alpha   90.00
_cell.angle_beta   90.00
_cell.angle_gamma   90.00
#
_symmetry.space_group_name_H-M   'P 1'
#
loop_
_entity.id
_entity.type
_entity.pdbx_description
1 polymer ?
#
loop_
_entity_poly.entity_id
_entity_poly.type
_entity_poly.pdbx_seq_one_letter_code
_entity_poly.pdbx_strand_id
1 'polypeptide(L)'
;MAVDESRRTLLSYWWVLPVAGTAGAFAYMANYARRVTLDKHAPGPPNFQPGPRQAVAKLSELQGPYSFREFQYRKTPCLLMELPQPTPTGVTVGGRHFAAYSRLCTHLGCQVNPIADTELLALSYNYRAEHPMLGCPCHYSVFDPQRQGQSVFGKALFPLARVQLRAEGDTLYAHGLEPDPRTGQG
;
A
#
# COMPACT_ATOMS: atom_id res chain seq x y z
N MET A 1 -49.67 18.27 -44.28
CA MET A 1 -49.19 17.78 -42.97
C MET A 1 -48.28 18.85 -42.40
N ALA A 2 -48.60 19.43 -41.24
CA ALA A 2 -47.73 20.41 -40.60
C ALA A 2 -46.48 19.67 -40.06
N VAL A 3 -45.30 20.21 -40.33
CA VAL A 3 -44.05 19.70 -39.75
C VAL A 3 -44.05 20.06 -38.27
N ASP A 4 -43.87 19.07 -37.40
CA ASP A 4 -43.64 19.31 -35.98
C ASP A 4 -42.20 19.79 -35.78
N GLU A 5 -42.07 21.11 -35.68
CA GLU A 5 -40.80 21.80 -35.47
C GLU A 5 -40.11 21.37 -34.17
N SER A 6 -40.86 21.03 -33.12
CA SER A 6 -40.30 20.60 -31.83
C SER A 6 -39.64 19.23 -31.96
N ARG A 7 -40.31 18.29 -32.66
CA ARG A 7 -39.74 16.98 -32.95
C ARG A 7 -38.50 17.07 -33.84
N ARG A 8 -38.48 17.98 -34.82
CA ARG A 8 -37.33 18.20 -35.70
C ARG A 8 -36.12 18.71 -34.94
N THR A 9 -36.31 19.70 -34.06
CA THR A 9 -35.25 20.23 -33.19
C THR A 9 -34.72 19.18 -32.23
N LEU A 10 -35.60 18.37 -31.62
CA LEU A 10 -35.17 17.28 -30.74
C LEU A 10 -34.28 16.27 -31.48
N LEU A 11 -34.68 15.84 -32.68
CA LEU A 11 -33.92 14.89 -33.49
C LEU A 11 -32.58 15.47 -33.97
N SER A 12 -32.48 16.77 -34.23
CA SER A 12 -31.21 17.41 -34.61
C SER A 12 -30.17 17.46 -33.47
N TYR A 13 -30.61 17.35 -32.21
CA TYR A 13 -29.72 17.30 -31.04
C TYR A 13 -29.61 15.90 -30.41
N TRP A 14 -30.35 14.91 -30.91
CA TRP A 14 -30.34 13.55 -30.35
C TRP A 14 -28.94 12.92 -30.31
N TRP A 15 -28.07 13.24 -31.28
CA TRP A 15 -26.69 12.77 -31.33
C TRP A 15 -25.81 13.32 -30.19
N VAL A 16 -26.20 14.42 -29.55
CA VAL A 16 -25.44 15.05 -28.45
C VAL A 16 -25.43 14.16 -27.21
N LEU A 17 -26.54 13.45 -26.92
CA LEU A 17 -26.64 12.59 -25.75
C LEU A 17 -25.57 11.48 -25.70
N PRO A 18 -25.40 10.63 -26.72
CA PRO A 18 -24.35 9.61 -26.70
C PRO A 18 -22.94 10.21 -26.73
N VAL A 19 -22.73 11.37 -27.39
CA VAL A 19 -21.43 12.06 -27.41
C VAL A 19 -21.08 12.61 -26.03
N ALA A 20 -22.01 13.28 -25.36
CA ALA A 20 -21.83 13.79 -24.01
C ALA A 20 -21.59 12.64 -23.01
N GLY A 21 -22.34 11.55 -23.12
CA GLY A 21 -22.12 10.34 -22.31
C GLY A 21 -20.72 9.76 -22.51
N THR A 22 -20.26 9.67 -23.76
CA THR A 22 -18.91 9.21 -24.10
C THR A 22 -17.83 10.14 -23.51
N ALA A 23 -17.96 11.45 -23.71
CA ALA A 23 -17.02 12.43 -23.15
C ALA A 23 -16.96 12.36 -21.62
N GLY A 24 -18.10 12.20 -20.95
CA GLY A 24 -18.20 12.01 -19.51
C GLY A 24 -17.47 10.75 -19.04
N ALA A 25 -17.63 9.62 -19.74
CA ALA A 25 -16.94 8.38 -19.43
C ALA A 25 -15.41 8.52 -19.55
N PHE A 26 -14.91 9.17 -20.61
CA PHE A 26 -13.48 9.43 -20.77
C PHE A 26 -12.93 10.35 -19.68
N ALA A 27 -13.66 11.43 -19.33
CA ALA A 27 -13.27 12.32 -18.24
C ALA A 27 -13.21 11.59 -16.89
N TYR A 28 -14.20 10.74 -16.60
CA TYR A 28 -14.20 9.89 -15.42
C TYR A 28 -13.00 8.93 -15.39
N MET A 29 -12.73 8.24 -16.50
CA MET A 29 -11.62 7.29 -16.60
C MET A 29 -10.26 7.99 -16.48
N ALA A 30 -10.10 9.19 -17.06
CA ALA A 30 -8.89 9.99 -16.91
C ALA A 30 -8.68 10.40 -15.44
N ASN A 31 -9.73 10.87 -14.77
CA ASN A 31 -9.67 11.20 -13.34
C ASN A 31 -9.36 9.96 -12.48
N TYR A 32 -9.97 8.82 -12.78
CA TYR A 32 -9.69 7.56 -12.10
C TYR A 32 -8.23 7.14 -12.28
N ALA A 33 -7.73 7.17 -13.52
CA ALA A 33 -6.34 6.86 -13.83
C ALA A 33 -5.38 7.75 -13.03
N ARG A 34 -5.60 9.07 -13.03
CA ARG A 34 -4.83 10.04 -12.25
C ARG A 34 -4.80 9.69 -10.75
N ARG A 35 -5.95 9.34 -10.16
CA ARG A 35 -6.02 8.96 -8.74
C ARG A 35 -5.22 7.72 -8.41
N VAL A 36 -5.30 6.68 -9.26
CA VAL A 36 -4.65 5.39 -8.97
C VAL A 36 -3.17 5.37 -9.31
N THR A 37 -2.68 6.26 -10.18
CA THR A 37 -1.26 6.34 -10.56
C THR A 37 -0.51 7.47 -9.87
N LEU A 38 -1.06 8.69 -9.85
CA LEU A 38 -0.35 9.88 -9.38
C LEU A 38 -0.75 10.30 -7.96
N ASP A 39 -2.03 10.19 -7.59
CA ASP A 39 -2.52 10.64 -6.27
C ASP A 39 -2.41 9.57 -5.18
N LYS A 40 -1.39 8.71 -5.23
CA LYS A 40 -1.13 7.75 -4.15
C LYS A 40 -0.58 8.47 -2.93
N HIS A 41 -1.04 8.10 -1.74
CA HIS A 41 -0.62 8.73 -0.50
C HIS A 41 0.78 8.27 -0.11
N ALA A 42 1.65 9.23 0.16
CA ALA A 42 2.93 8.96 0.81
C ALA A 42 2.71 8.64 2.32
N PRO A 43 3.64 7.91 2.95
CA PRO A 43 3.66 7.76 4.40
C PRO A 43 3.70 9.12 5.10
N GLY A 44 2.69 9.40 5.90
CA GLY A 44 2.62 10.61 6.72
C GLY A 44 3.40 10.49 8.04
N PRO A 45 3.28 11.50 8.93
CA PRO A 45 3.79 11.40 10.29
C PRO A 45 3.31 10.13 11.00
N PRO A 46 4.12 9.52 11.89
CA PRO A 46 3.73 8.31 12.60
C PRO A 46 2.50 8.56 13.48
N ASN A 47 1.51 7.69 13.37
CA ASN A 47 0.28 7.72 14.17
C ASN A 47 0.08 6.38 14.90
N PHE A 48 1.04 6.01 15.73
CA PHE A 48 1.01 4.75 16.45
C PHE A 48 -0.02 4.78 17.57
N GLN A 49 -0.95 3.82 17.56
CA GLN A 49 -1.77 3.54 18.72
C GLN A 49 -0.99 2.60 19.66
N PRO A 50 -0.74 3.00 20.91
CA PRO A 50 -0.06 2.15 21.87
C PRO A 50 -0.76 0.79 22.04
N GLY A 51 0.03 -0.24 22.31
CA GLY A 51 -0.46 -1.59 22.52
C GLY A 51 0.42 -2.36 23.52
N PRO A 52 0.11 -3.64 23.77
CA PRO A 52 0.91 -4.46 24.66
C PRO A 52 2.34 -4.59 24.13
N ARG A 53 3.32 -4.62 25.04
CA ARG A 53 4.70 -4.97 24.68
C ARG A 53 4.74 -6.46 24.31
N GLN A 54 5.18 -6.77 23.10
CA GLN A 54 5.28 -8.15 22.62
C GLN A 54 6.65 -8.39 21.97
N ALA A 55 7.38 -9.42 22.42
CA ALA A 55 8.61 -9.84 21.77
C ALA A 55 8.29 -10.38 20.36
N VAL A 56 9.01 -9.90 19.35
CA VAL A 56 8.77 -10.23 17.94
C VAL A 56 9.85 -11.17 17.42
N ALA A 57 11.11 -10.80 17.57
CA ALA A 57 12.26 -11.60 17.12
C ALA A 57 13.53 -11.15 17.85
N LYS A 58 14.49 -12.06 17.97
CA LYS A 58 15.88 -11.70 18.26
C LYS A 58 16.58 -11.18 17.01
N LEU A 59 17.56 -10.30 17.20
CA LEU A 59 18.38 -9.76 16.09
C LEU A 59 19.12 -10.87 15.32
N SER A 60 19.44 -11.98 15.97
CA SER A 60 20.11 -13.14 15.35
C SER A 60 19.21 -13.96 14.43
N GLU A 61 17.88 -13.81 14.51
CA GLU A 61 16.94 -14.52 13.64
C GLU A 61 16.88 -13.92 12.24
N LEU A 62 17.28 -12.64 12.09
CA LEU A 62 17.35 -11.96 10.81
C LEU A 62 18.77 -12.02 10.25
N GLN A 63 18.87 -12.48 9.00
CA GLN A 63 20.11 -12.85 8.33
C GLN A 63 20.57 -11.78 7.32
N GLY A 64 20.31 -10.50 7.61
CA GLY A 64 20.73 -9.37 6.78
C GLY A 64 19.58 -8.69 6.03
N PRO A 65 19.91 -7.75 5.12
CA PRO A 65 18.92 -6.91 4.44
C PRO A 65 17.81 -7.72 3.77
N TYR A 66 16.58 -7.27 3.96
CA TYR A 66 15.33 -7.87 3.49
C TYR A 66 14.98 -9.25 4.06
N SER A 67 15.78 -9.79 4.98
CA SER A 67 15.33 -10.92 5.80
C SER A 67 14.13 -10.48 6.66
N PHE A 68 13.18 -11.39 6.85
CA PHE A 68 11.90 -11.05 7.47
C PHE A 68 11.40 -12.13 8.42
N ARG A 69 10.49 -11.73 9.30
CA ARG A 69 9.78 -12.61 10.23
C ARG A 69 8.32 -12.18 10.32
N GLU A 70 7.42 -13.12 10.05
CA GLU A 70 5.97 -12.89 10.16
C GLU A 70 5.49 -13.09 11.59
N PHE A 71 4.63 -12.22 12.10
CA PHE A 71 4.08 -12.34 13.45
C PHE A 71 2.64 -11.79 13.49
N GLN A 72 1.97 -11.96 14.63
CA GLN A 72 0.68 -11.31 14.87
C GLN A 72 0.83 -10.27 15.98
N TYR A 73 0.22 -9.11 15.82
CA TYR A 73 0.16 -8.06 16.83
C TYR A 73 -1.25 -7.49 16.91
N ARG A 74 -1.87 -7.48 18.10
CA ARG A 74 -3.28 -7.05 18.29
C ARG A 74 -4.27 -7.71 17.30
N LYS A 75 -4.08 -9.01 17.01
CA LYS A 75 -4.86 -9.81 16.02
C LYS A 75 -4.67 -9.38 14.55
N THR A 76 -3.73 -8.48 14.26
CA THR A 76 -3.33 -8.10 12.92
C THR A 76 -2.12 -8.92 12.47
N PRO A 77 -2.12 -9.54 11.28
CA PRO A 77 -0.92 -10.16 10.74
C PRO A 77 0.08 -9.07 10.36
N CYS A 78 1.33 -9.24 10.77
CA CYS A 78 2.41 -8.28 10.60
C CYS A 78 3.67 -8.98 10.07
N LEU A 79 4.59 -8.18 9.55
CA LEU A 79 5.90 -8.62 9.10
C LEU A 79 6.96 -7.66 9.62
N LEU A 80 7.97 -8.21 10.27
CA LEU A 80 9.22 -7.54 10.62
C LEU A 80 10.22 -7.78 9.50
N MET A 81 10.98 -6.75 9.12
CA MET A 81 12.00 -6.81 8.09
C MET A 81 13.25 -6.04 8.51
N GLU A 82 14.42 -6.62 8.26
CA GLU A 82 15.69 -5.89 8.28
C GLU A 82 15.85 -5.10 6.98
N LEU A 83 16.27 -3.85 7.07
CA LEU A 83 16.41 -2.94 5.94
C LEU A 83 17.88 -2.54 5.75
N PRO A 84 18.32 -2.31 4.51
CA PRO A 84 19.68 -1.85 4.25
C PRO A 84 19.93 -0.42 4.74
N GLN A 85 18.89 0.40 4.89
CA GLN A 85 19.00 1.80 5.34
C GLN A 85 17.96 2.12 6.42
N PRO A 86 18.25 3.08 7.32
CA PRO A 86 17.29 3.48 8.34
C PRO A 86 16.06 4.14 7.70
N THR A 87 14.91 3.99 8.35
CA THR A 87 13.69 4.71 7.99
C THR A 87 13.27 5.61 9.16
N PRO A 88 12.51 6.70 8.91
CA PRO A 88 12.10 7.62 9.98
C PRO A 88 11.37 6.98 11.16
N THR A 89 10.67 5.87 10.93
CA THR A 89 9.91 5.15 11.97
C THR A 89 10.50 3.78 12.34
N GLY A 90 11.60 3.39 11.69
CA GLY A 90 12.30 2.15 11.99
C GLY A 90 13.13 2.25 13.27
N VAL A 91 13.63 1.12 13.74
CA VAL A 91 14.59 1.05 14.83
C VAL A 91 15.97 0.70 14.29
N THR A 92 17.00 1.38 14.80
CA THR A 92 18.40 1.07 14.49
C THR A 92 19.10 0.59 15.74
N VAL A 93 19.75 -0.58 15.68
CA VAL A 93 20.50 -1.16 16.79
C VAL A 93 21.73 -1.88 16.24
N GLY A 94 22.90 -1.58 16.80
CA GLY A 94 24.18 -2.16 16.34
C GLY A 94 24.48 -1.90 14.86
N GLY A 95 24.04 -0.76 14.31
CA GLY A 95 24.21 -0.41 12.89
C GLY A 95 23.28 -1.14 11.92
N ARG A 96 22.35 -1.96 12.41
CA ARG A 96 21.33 -2.67 11.62
C ARG A 96 19.98 -1.97 11.75
N HIS A 97 19.20 -1.96 10.68
CA HIS A 97 17.95 -1.21 10.60
C HIS A 97 16.76 -2.17 10.47
N PHE A 98 15.69 -1.91 11.22
CA PHE A 98 14.52 -2.77 11.24
C PHE A 98 13.25 -1.95 11.15
N ALA A 99 12.28 -2.45 10.40
CA ALA A 99 10.95 -1.89 10.32
C ALA A 99 9.92 -3.02 10.32
N ALA A 100 8.71 -2.73 10.76
CA ALA A 100 7.62 -3.69 10.72
C ALA A 100 6.33 -3.05 10.22
N TYR A 101 5.54 -3.83 9.50
CA TYR A 101 4.35 -3.40 8.80
C TYR A 101 3.21 -4.39 9.04
N SER A 102 1.98 -3.90 9.05
CA SER A 102 0.81 -4.75 8.84
C SER A 102 0.90 -5.41 7.47
N ARG A 103 0.51 -6.67 7.41
CA ARG A 103 0.37 -7.42 6.16
C ARG A 103 -1.02 -7.27 5.56
N LEU A 104 -1.89 -6.44 6.10
CA LEU A 104 -3.20 -6.20 5.50
C LEU A 104 -3.07 -5.15 4.40
N CYS A 105 -3.31 -5.57 3.15
CA CYS A 105 -3.32 -4.66 2.02
C CYS A 105 -4.36 -3.56 2.22
N THR A 106 -3.95 -2.30 2.11
CA THR A 106 -4.81 -1.13 2.29
C THR A 106 -5.83 -0.90 1.17
N HIS A 107 -5.88 -1.79 0.17
CA HIS A 107 -6.99 -1.85 -0.78
C HIS A 107 -8.21 -2.54 -0.13
N LEU A 108 -8.18 -3.88 -0.01
CA LEU A 108 -9.31 -4.68 0.47
C LEU A 108 -8.91 -5.75 1.52
N GLY A 109 -7.70 -5.68 2.09
CA GLY A 109 -7.31 -6.48 3.25
C GLY A 109 -6.70 -7.85 3.00
N CYS A 110 -6.42 -8.21 1.75
CA CYS A 110 -5.64 -9.41 1.46
C CYS A 110 -4.25 -9.35 2.11
N GLN A 111 -3.68 -10.51 2.41
CA GLN A 111 -2.34 -10.59 2.98
C GLN A 111 -1.28 -10.18 1.96
N VAL A 112 -0.36 -9.33 2.40
CA VAL A 112 0.81 -8.87 1.66
C VAL A 112 2.00 -9.75 2.02
N ASN A 113 2.76 -10.14 1.01
CA ASN A 113 3.88 -11.07 1.13
C ASN A 113 5.18 -10.43 0.62
N PRO A 114 6.33 -10.76 1.22
CA PRO A 114 7.62 -10.36 0.70
C PRO A 114 7.91 -11.06 -0.62
N ILE A 115 8.46 -10.32 -1.57
CA ILE A 115 8.88 -10.81 -2.88
C ILE A 115 10.36 -10.47 -3.02
N ALA A 116 11.20 -11.47 -2.77
CA ALA A 116 12.65 -11.32 -2.80
C ALA A 116 13.21 -11.24 -4.23
N ASP A 117 12.62 -11.98 -5.15
CA ASP A 117 13.03 -12.01 -6.56
C ASP A 117 12.38 -10.85 -7.33
N THR A 118 13.19 -9.90 -7.79
CA THR A 118 12.75 -8.72 -8.54
C THR A 118 12.27 -9.05 -9.94
N GLU A 119 12.73 -10.14 -10.56
CA GLU A 119 12.21 -10.60 -11.85
C GLU A 119 10.84 -11.25 -11.68
N LEU A 120 10.64 -12.01 -10.60
CA LEU A 120 9.30 -12.49 -10.25
C LEU A 120 8.35 -11.31 -10.01
N LEU A 121 8.79 -10.25 -9.35
CA LEU A 121 8.00 -9.03 -9.17
C LEU A 121 7.62 -8.40 -10.52
N ALA A 122 8.59 -8.26 -11.43
CA ALA A 122 8.35 -7.72 -12.77
C ALA A 122 7.33 -8.57 -13.55
N LEU A 123 7.43 -9.90 -13.47
CA LEU A 123 6.53 -10.82 -14.18
C LEU A 123 5.12 -10.88 -13.56
N SER A 124 5.03 -10.99 -12.24
CA SER A 124 3.75 -11.27 -11.56
C SER A 124 2.99 -10.03 -11.11
N TYR A 125 3.66 -8.89 -10.98
CA TYR A 125 3.05 -7.61 -10.58
C TYR A 125 3.16 -6.53 -11.65
N ASN A 126 3.87 -6.78 -12.76
CA ASN A 126 4.15 -5.76 -13.78
C ASN A 126 4.82 -4.50 -13.20
N TYR A 127 5.71 -4.70 -12.23
CA TYR A 127 6.45 -3.64 -11.55
C TYR A 127 7.92 -4.01 -11.41
N ARG A 128 8.81 -3.17 -11.95
CA ARG A 128 10.26 -3.34 -11.83
C ARG A 128 10.76 -2.58 -10.61
N ALA A 129 11.49 -3.27 -9.74
CA ALA A 129 12.14 -2.71 -8.56
C ALA A 129 13.61 -3.13 -8.55
N GLU A 130 14.44 -2.39 -7.82
CA GLU A 130 15.87 -2.68 -7.66
C GLU A 130 16.17 -3.52 -6.41
N HIS A 131 15.13 -3.82 -5.61
CA HIS A 131 15.25 -4.55 -4.36
C HIS A 131 13.95 -5.29 -4.02
N PRO A 132 13.98 -6.20 -3.03
CA PRO A 132 12.78 -6.87 -2.53
C PRO A 132 11.66 -5.91 -2.12
N MET A 133 10.44 -6.30 -2.44
CA MET A 133 9.22 -5.52 -2.19
C MET A 133 8.19 -6.34 -1.42
N LEU A 134 7.11 -5.68 -1.01
CA LEU A 134 5.94 -6.31 -0.38
C LEU A 134 4.78 -6.30 -1.39
N GLY A 135 4.31 -7.47 -1.84
CA GLY A 135 3.27 -7.61 -2.86
C GLY A 135 1.96 -8.20 -2.34
N CYS A 136 0.83 -7.64 -2.77
CA CYS A 136 -0.51 -8.16 -2.55
C CYS A 136 -1.00 -8.93 -3.80
N PRO A 137 -1.26 -10.24 -3.72
CA PRO A 137 -1.60 -11.06 -4.88
C PRO A 137 -3.01 -10.83 -5.42
N CYS A 138 -3.90 -10.17 -4.67
CA CYS A 138 -5.31 -10.02 -5.07
C CYS A 138 -5.52 -9.03 -6.21
N HIS A 139 -4.85 -7.87 -6.13
CA HIS A 139 -5.00 -6.78 -7.11
C HIS A 139 -3.64 -6.12 -7.40
N TYR A 140 -2.58 -6.93 -7.28
CA TYR A 140 -1.21 -6.61 -7.67
C TYR A 140 -0.67 -5.29 -7.11
N SER A 141 -1.05 -4.96 -5.86
CA SER A 141 -0.49 -3.78 -5.19
C SER A 141 0.90 -4.09 -4.67
N VAL A 142 1.83 -3.17 -4.89
CA VAL A 142 3.22 -3.28 -4.44
C VAL A 142 3.52 -2.16 -3.45
N PHE A 143 4.17 -2.53 -2.36
CA PHE A 143 4.56 -1.64 -1.28
C PHE A 143 6.07 -1.71 -1.09
N ASP A 144 6.67 -0.56 -0.87
CA ASP A 144 8.11 -0.42 -0.69
C ASP A 144 8.48 -0.40 0.81
N PRO A 145 9.17 -1.43 1.32
CA PRO A 145 9.55 -1.49 2.73
C PRO A 145 10.65 -0.48 3.11
N GLN A 146 11.48 -0.02 2.18
CA GLN A 146 12.50 1.02 2.43
C GLN A 146 11.86 2.41 2.48
N ARG A 147 10.72 2.60 1.80
CA ARG A 147 9.90 3.82 1.84
C ARG A 147 8.72 3.70 2.81
N GLN A 148 8.96 3.13 4.00
CA GLN A 148 7.97 3.06 5.09
C GLN A 148 6.63 2.37 4.71
N GLY A 149 6.67 1.39 3.81
CA GLY A 149 5.48 0.68 3.35
C GLY A 149 4.63 1.46 2.34
N GLN A 150 5.20 2.48 1.68
CA GLN A 150 4.52 3.27 0.65
C GLN A 150 3.94 2.37 -0.46
N SER A 151 2.68 2.57 -0.84
CA SER A 151 2.15 1.95 -2.06
C SER A 151 2.75 2.62 -3.29
N VAL A 152 3.56 1.87 -4.03
CA VAL A 152 4.25 2.37 -5.23
C VAL A 152 3.57 1.90 -6.52
N PHE A 153 2.74 0.85 -6.45
CA PHE A 153 2.02 0.30 -7.60
C PHE A 153 0.72 -0.40 -7.21
N GLY A 154 -0.17 -0.59 -8.20
CA GLY A 154 -1.44 -1.33 -8.09
C GLY A 154 -2.60 -0.52 -7.51
N LYS A 155 -3.63 -1.20 -6.98
CA LYS A 155 -4.89 -0.57 -6.55
C LYS A 155 -4.88 0.10 -5.18
N ALA A 156 -3.98 -0.29 -4.28
CA ALA A 156 -3.86 0.36 -2.98
C ALA A 156 -3.47 1.84 -3.14
N LEU A 157 -4.16 2.75 -2.43
CA LEU A 157 -3.88 4.18 -2.46
C LEU A 157 -3.08 4.67 -1.24
N PHE A 158 -2.99 3.85 -0.19
CA PHE A 158 -2.42 4.21 1.10
C PHE A 158 -1.23 3.30 1.44
N PRO A 159 -0.24 3.80 2.20
CA PRO A 159 0.86 2.96 2.71
C PRO A 159 0.34 1.87 3.66
N LEU A 160 1.12 0.81 3.85
CA LEU A 160 0.85 -0.17 4.89
C LEU A 160 0.93 0.48 6.28
N ALA A 161 0.03 0.09 7.18
CA ALA A 161 0.10 0.52 8.58
C ALA A 161 1.40 0.05 9.22
N ARG A 162 2.14 0.95 9.86
CA ARG A 162 3.43 0.64 10.50
C ARG A 162 3.22 0.05 11.89
N VAL A 163 4.12 -0.84 12.31
CA VAL A 163 4.22 -1.34 13.69
C VAL A 163 5.35 -0.58 14.38
N GLN A 164 5.08 -0.05 15.56
CA GLN A 164 6.09 0.62 16.37
C GLN A 164 7.01 -0.42 17.00
N LEU A 165 8.28 -0.41 16.60
CA LEU A 165 9.31 -1.29 17.15
C LEU A 165 10.14 -0.57 18.22
N ARG A 166 10.65 -1.33 19.18
CA ARG A 166 11.74 -0.95 20.06
C ARG A 166 12.73 -2.10 20.18
N ALA A 167 14.01 -1.78 20.29
CA ALA A 167 15.05 -2.75 20.59
C ALA A 167 15.39 -2.67 22.09
N GLU A 168 15.37 -3.81 22.77
CA GLU A 168 15.83 -3.94 24.15
C GLU A 168 16.84 -5.10 24.18
N GLY A 169 18.13 -4.75 24.29
CA GLY A 169 19.21 -5.73 24.15
C GLY A 169 19.26 -6.33 22.74
N ASP A 170 19.17 -7.65 22.66
CA ASP A 170 19.18 -8.44 21.41
C ASP A 170 17.77 -8.73 20.86
N THR A 171 16.73 -8.19 21.48
CA THR A 171 15.34 -8.54 21.18
C THR A 171 14.56 -7.32 20.68
N LEU A 172 13.83 -7.51 19.59
CA LEU A 172 12.91 -6.54 19.02
C LEU A 172 11.50 -6.76 19.59
N TYR A 173 10.89 -5.68 20.04
CA TYR A 173 9.55 -5.65 20.62
C TYR A 173 8.61 -4.77 19.80
N ALA A 174 7.37 -5.20 19.64
CA ALA A 174 6.27 -4.37 19.16
C ALA A 174 5.58 -3.67 20.34
N HIS A 175 5.30 -2.37 20.19
CA HIS A 175 4.70 -1.52 21.23
C HIS A 175 3.48 -0.71 20.77
N GLY A 176 3.21 -0.71 19.47
CA GLY A 176 2.11 0.05 18.90
C GLY A 176 1.88 -0.33 17.45
N LEU A 177 0.72 0.03 16.94
CA LEU A 177 0.30 -0.23 15.57
C LEU A 177 -0.47 0.99 15.07
N GLU A 178 -0.16 1.44 13.86
CA GLU A 178 -0.97 2.47 13.22
C GLU A 178 -2.37 1.96 12.88
N PRO A 179 -3.40 2.82 12.92
CA PRO A 179 -4.73 2.43 12.48
C PRO A 179 -4.71 1.95 11.03
N ASP A 180 -5.62 1.04 10.71
CA ASP A 180 -5.83 0.62 9.34
C ASP A 180 -6.38 1.80 8.51
N PRO A 181 -5.65 2.28 7.48
CA PRO A 181 -6.07 3.41 6.66
C PRO A 181 -7.42 3.19 5.95
N ARG A 182 -7.91 1.96 5.84
CA ARG A 182 -9.21 1.62 5.26
C ARG A 182 -10.37 2.01 6.16
N THR A 183 -10.17 2.03 7.48
CA THR A 183 -11.24 2.22 8.46
C THR A 183 -11.64 3.68 8.69
N GLY A 184 -10.87 4.64 8.16
CA GLY A 184 -11.14 6.07 8.24
C GLY A 184 -11.73 6.70 6.96
N GLN A 185 -12.18 5.89 6.00
CA GLN A 185 -12.72 6.33 4.70
C GLN A 185 -14.25 6.30 4.63
N GLY A 186 -14.92 6.41 5.79
CA GLY A 186 -16.37 6.57 5.88
C GLY A 186 -16.81 8.00 5.62
#